data_AF-A0A349DJK0-F1
#
_entry.id   AF-A0A349DJK0-F1
#
_cell.length_a   1.000
_cell.length_b   1.000
_cell.length_c   1.000
_cell.angle_alpha   90.00
_cell.angle_beta   90.00
_cell.angle_gamma   90.00
#
_symmetry.space_group_name_H-M   'P 1'
#
loop_
_entity.id
_entity.type
_entity.pdbx_description
1 polymer ?
#
loop_
_entity_poly.entity_id
_entity_poly.type
_entity_poly.pdbx_seq_one_letter_code
_entity_poly.pdbx_strand_id
1 'polypeptide(L)'
;MKIYSDKWSTRSINKTSSLMYIVAYPSTIRLNDEDFLAGVPNFLNNLRKHDPRYILLNLRGFQYTIVPEVQDWLVENFFPFVKSLGVEKIAIVTSLDTMSHLSVEQTIDEDEVTKSITQYFEGEKAARRWLLETSQHVRA
;
A
#
# COMPACT_ATOMS: atom_id res chain seq x y z
N MET A 1 8.25 -11.69 9.29
CA MET A 1 7.36 -12.01 10.44
C MET A 1 5.94 -11.58 10.11
N LYS A 2 4.94 -12.44 10.27
CA LYS A 2 3.54 -12.06 10.13
C LYS A 2 3.11 -11.21 11.33
N ILE A 3 2.43 -10.09 11.10
CA ILE A 3 2.02 -9.13 12.15
C ILE A 3 0.50 -8.97 12.24
N TYR A 4 -0.21 -9.24 11.15
CA TYR A 4 -1.67 -9.13 11.11
C TYR A 4 -2.26 -10.10 10.08
N SER A 5 -3.50 -10.52 10.34
CA SER A 5 -4.32 -11.33 9.46
C SER A 5 -5.77 -11.11 9.79
N ASP A 6 -6.61 -10.96 8.78
CA ASP A 6 -8.06 -11.02 8.90
C ASP A 6 -8.68 -11.69 7.66
N LYS A 7 -9.98 -11.49 7.47
CA LYS A 7 -10.72 -11.98 6.30
C LYS A 7 -10.38 -11.24 5.00
N TRP A 8 -9.72 -10.08 5.05
CA TRP A 8 -9.51 -9.18 3.91
C TRP A 8 -8.06 -9.14 3.44
N SER A 9 -7.11 -9.29 4.36
CA SER A 9 -5.69 -9.12 4.08
C SER A 9 -4.78 -9.81 5.07
N THR A 10 -3.50 -9.90 4.70
CA THR A 10 -2.41 -10.14 5.66
C THR A 10 -1.38 -9.05 5.60
N ARG A 11 -0.69 -8.85 6.73
CA ARG A 11 0.48 -7.99 6.81
C ARG A 11 1.64 -8.73 7.45
N SER A 12 2.81 -8.52 6.91
CA SER A 12 4.07 -9.03 7.40
C SER A 12 5.15 -7.96 7.32
N ILE A 13 6.17 -8.09 8.17
CA ILE A 13 7.32 -7.18 8.21
C ILE A 13 8.61 -7.99 8.10
N ASN A 14 9.51 -7.55 7.23
CA ASN A 14 10.92 -7.92 7.26
C ASN A 14 11.68 -6.78 7.94
N LYS A 15 12.12 -7.03 9.17
CA LYS A 15 12.83 -6.02 9.98
C LYS A 15 14.22 -5.69 9.43
N THR A 16 14.92 -6.67 8.84
CA THR A 16 16.26 -6.48 8.29
C THR A 16 16.24 -5.51 7.11
N SER A 17 15.24 -5.66 6.24
CA SER A 17 15.09 -4.81 5.05
C SER A 17 14.11 -3.65 5.25
N SER A 18 13.59 -3.45 6.47
CA SER A 18 12.53 -2.48 6.80
C SER A 18 11.36 -2.47 5.80
N LEU A 19 10.95 -3.67 5.37
CA LEU A 19 9.91 -3.87 4.34
C LEU A 19 8.63 -4.38 4.97
N MET A 20 7.55 -3.61 4.87
CA MET A 20 6.21 -4.12 5.14
C MET A 20 5.61 -4.70 3.86
N TYR A 21 5.07 -5.91 3.96
CA TYR A 21 4.45 -6.62 2.85
C TYR A 21 2.99 -6.95 3.20
N ILE A 22 2.09 -6.49 2.34
CA ILE A 22 0.64 -6.58 2.48
C ILE A 22 0.11 -7.43 1.33
N VAL A 23 -0.82 -8.33 1.61
CA VAL A 23 -1.55 -9.10 0.59
C VAL A 23 -3.04 -8.89 0.80
N ALA A 24 -3.73 -8.37 -0.21
CA ALA A 24 -5.18 -8.25 -0.22
C ALA A 24 -5.83 -9.49 -0.84
N TYR A 25 -7.02 -9.86 -0.35
CA TYR A 25 -7.75 -11.04 -0.77
C TYR A 25 -9.02 -10.71 -1.58
N PRO A 26 -9.47 -11.61 -2.47
CA PRO A 26 -10.70 -11.42 -3.27
C PRO A 26 -11.95 -11.16 -2.45
N SER A 27 -11.98 -11.61 -1.19
CA SER A 27 -13.05 -11.32 -0.24
C SER A 27 -13.33 -9.83 -0.09
N THR A 28 -12.35 -8.95 -0.34
CA THR A 28 -12.50 -7.48 -0.34
C THR A 28 -13.63 -6.98 -1.23
N ILE A 29 -14.11 -7.75 -2.22
CA ILE A 29 -15.34 -7.41 -2.96
C ILE A 29 -16.58 -7.22 -2.08
N ARG A 30 -16.55 -7.76 -0.86
CA ARG A 30 -17.63 -7.64 0.14
C ARG A 30 -17.41 -6.50 1.14
N LEU A 31 -16.33 -5.73 1.02
CA LEU A 31 -16.17 -4.51 1.80
C LEU A 31 -17.17 -3.47 1.33
N ASN A 32 -17.77 -2.79 2.29
CA ASN A 32 -18.38 -1.49 2.07
C ASN A 32 -17.42 -0.39 2.60
N ASP A 33 -17.80 0.86 2.35
CA ASP A 33 -16.97 2.01 2.68
C ASP A 33 -16.72 2.13 4.19
N GLU A 34 -17.74 1.84 5.01
CA GLU A 34 -17.65 1.86 6.46
C GLU A 34 -16.66 0.81 6.99
N ASP A 35 -16.76 -0.43 6.51
CA ASP A 35 -15.85 -1.53 6.87
C ASP A 35 -14.41 -1.23 6.44
N PHE A 36 -14.23 -0.64 5.25
CA PHE A 36 -12.93 -0.25 4.74
C PHE A 36 -12.30 0.83 5.63
N LEU A 37 -13.03 1.91 5.90
CA LEU A 37 -12.57 3.02 6.73
C LEU A 37 -12.34 2.58 8.19
N ALA A 38 -13.17 1.70 8.73
CA ALA A 38 -12.98 1.12 10.08
C ALA A 38 -11.69 0.29 10.18
N GLY A 39 -11.20 -0.26 9.08
CA GLY A 39 -9.94 -0.99 8.99
C GLY A 39 -8.69 -0.08 8.99
N VAL A 40 -8.82 1.17 8.55
CA VAL A 40 -7.69 2.09 8.37
C VAL A 40 -6.92 2.36 9.68
N PRO A 41 -7.54 2.65 10.84
CA PRO A 41 -6.80 2.89 12.07
C PRO A 41 -5.88 1.73 12.48
N ASN A 42 -6.31 0.48 12.26
CA ASN A 42 -5.47 -0.68 12.52
C ASN A 42 -4.26 -0.72 11.57
N PHE A 43 -4.47 -0.38 10.29
CA PHE A 43 -3.39 -0.28 9.32
C PHE A 43 -2.36 0.79 9.70
N LEU A 44 -2.82 2.00 10.03
CA LEU A 44 -1.97 3.11 10.45
C LEU A 44 -1.18 2.78 11.73
N ASN A 45 -1.80 2.09 12.68
CA ASN A 45 -1.11 1.63 13.89
C ASN A 45 0.01 0.63 13.57
N ASN A 46 -0.19 -0.28 12.62
CA ASN A 46 0.87 -1.20 12.18
C ASN A 46 2.02 -0.43 11.50
N LEU A 47 1.71 0.54 10.64
CA LEU A 47 2.72 1.40 10.02
C LEU A 47 3.53 2.16 11.08
N ARG A 48 2.86 2.83 12.02
CA ARG A 48 3.53 3.56 13.11
C ARG A 48 4.43 2.66 13.96
N LYS A 49 3.92 1.48 14.33
CA LYS A 49 4.63 0.55 15.22
C LYS A 49 5.89 -0.03 14.59
N HIS A 50 5.90 -0.21 13.27
CA HIS A 50 6.95 -0.90 12.56
C HIS A 50 7.82 0.01 11.69
N ASP A 51 7.41 1.27 11.51
CA ASP A 51 8.11 2.34 10.80
C ASP A 51 8.84 1.85 9.54
N PRO A 52 8.11 1.26 8.57
CA PRO A 52 8.73 0.65 7.42
C PRO A 52 9.30 1.72 6.50
N ARG A 53 10.51 1.49 6.00
CA ARG A 53 11.12 2.29 4.94
C ARG A 53 10.50 1.98 3.57
N TYR A 54 10.07 0.74 3.38
CA TYR A 54 9.52 0.24 2.13
C TYR A 54 8.19 -0.46 2.34
N ILE A 55 7.26 -0.27 1.41
CA ILE A 55 5.95 -0.93 1.43
C ILE A 55 5.75 -1.68 0.12
N LEU A 56 5.33 -2.94 0.21
CA LEU A 56 4.88 -3.71 -0.94
C LEU A 56 3.42 -4.12 -0.72
N LEU A 57 2.54 -3.61 -1.57
CA LEU A 57 1.11 -3.94 -1.63
C LEU A 57 0.87 -4.95 -2.74
N ASN A 58 0.62 -6.22 -2.41
CA ASN A 58 0.08 -7.17 -3.38
C ASN A 58 -1.45 -7.05 -3.40
N LEU A 59 -1.94 -6.33 -4.40
CA LEU A 59 -3.34 -6.00 -4.65
C LEU A 59 -3.97 -6.85 -5.76
N ARG A 60 -3.33 -7.91 -6.25
CA ARG A 60 -3.93 -8.80 -7.27
C ARG A 60 -5.26 -9.43 -6.83
N GLY A 61 -5.44 -9.62 -5.51
CA GLY A 61 -6.71 -10.08 -4.94
C GLY A 61 -7.65 -8.95 -4.54
N PHE A 62 -7.27 -7.68 -4.67
CA PHE A 62 -8.10 -6.57 -4.23
C PHE A 62 -9.26 -6.34 -5.20
N GLN A 63 -10.49 -6.40 -4.68
CA GLN A 63 -11.73 -6.30 -5.46
C GLN A 63 -12.73 -5.28 -4.89
N TYR A 64 -12.36 -4.54 -3.85
CA TYR A 64 -13.12 -3.37 -3.41
C TYR A 64 -12.89 -2.23 -4.40
N THR A 65 -13.92 -1.45 -4.73
CA THR A 65 -13.79 -0.25 -5.57
C THR A 65 -13.83 0.95 -4.66
N ILE A 66 -12.75 1.73 -4.65
CA ILE A 66 -12.66 2.94 -3.82
C ILE A 66 -13.53 4.01 -4.46
N VAL A 67 -14.62 4.39 -3.80
CA VAL A 67 -15.53 5.45 -4.25
C VAL A 67 -14.95 6.83 -3.94
N PRO A 68 -15.35 7.89 -4.67
CA PRO A 68 -14.77 9.24 -4.53
C PRO A 68 -14.74 9.75 -3.08
N GLU A 69 -15.81 9.52 -2.31
CA GLU A 69 -15.89 9.96 -0.91
C GLU A 69 -14.84 9.31 -0.02
N VAL A 70 -14.47 8.05 -0.31
CA VAL A 70 -13.38 7.35 0.38
C VAL A 70 -12.02 7.81 -0.13
N GLN A 71 -11.90 8.14 -1.42
CA GLN A 71 -10.68 8.72 -2.00
C GLN A 71 -10.35 10.05 -1.30
N ASP A 72 -11.31 10.96 -1.22
CA ASP A 72 -11.17 12.25 -0.53
C ASP A 72 -10.71 12.04 0.92
N TRP A 73 -11.33 11.09 1.63
CA TRP A 73 -10.94 10.79 3.00
C TRP A 73 -9.49 10.29 3.09
N LEU A 74 -9.04 9.44 2.16
CA LEU A 74 -7.66 8.95 2.13
C LEU A 74 -6.66 10.08 1.85
N VAL A 75 -6.99 10.99 0.94
CA VAL A 75 -6.16 12.16 0.61
C VAL A 75 -6.04 13.11 1.80
N GLU A 76 -7.13 13.36 2.51
CA GLU A 76 -7.15 14.28 3.65
C GLU A 76 -6.52 13.70 4.92
N ASN A 77 -6.68 12.39 5.16
CA ASN A 77 -6.37 11.79 6.48
C ASN A 77 -5.26 10.73 6.42
N PHE A 78 -5.22 9.92 5.37
CA PHE A 78 -4.34 8.77 5.29
C PHE A 78 -2.96 9.13 4.71
N PHE A 79 -2.90 9.74 3.52
CA PHE A 79 -1.63 10.07 2.90
C PHE A 79 -0.79 11.06 3.71
N PRO A 80 -1.34 12.11 4.36
CA PRO A 80 -0.56 12.99 5.23
C PRO A 80 0.11 12.22 6.37
N PHE A 81 -0.59 11.23 6.93
CA PHE A 81 0.00 10.35 7.94
C PHE A 81 1.12 9.48 7.35
N VAL A 82 0.91 8.85 6.19
CA VAL A 82 1.96 8.05 5.52
C VAL A 82 3.19 8.89 5.19
N LYS A 83 3.02 10.14 4.73
CA LYS A 83 4.12 11.08 4.48
C LYS A 83 4.89 11.48 5.73
N SER A 84 4.22 11.50 6.89
CA SER A 84 4.88 11.75 8.17
C SER A 84 5.79 10.60 8.60
N LEU A 85 5.64 9.42 7.97
CA LEU A 85 6.53 8.28 8.15
C LEU A 85 7.69 8.38 7.14
N GLY A 86 8.85 7.81 7.50
CA GLY A 86 10.02 7.74 6.62
C GLY A 86 9.91 6.75 5.46
N VAL A 87 8.72 6.61 4.85
CA VAL A 87 8.49 5.70 3.72
C VAL A 87 9.14 6.28 2.46
N GLU A 88 10.06 5.54 1.87
CA GLU A 88 10.81 5.99 0.70
C GLU A 88 10.25 5.45 -0.62
N LYS A 89 9.69 4.22 -0.61
CA LYS A 89 9.18 3.57 -1.81
C LYS A 89 7.97 2.68 -1.50
N ILE A 90 6.97 2.74 -2.38
CA ILE A 90 5.76 1.93 -2.35
C ILE A 90 5.66 1.16 -3.67
N ALA A 91 5.63 -0.17 -3.61
CA ALA A 91 5.42 -1.00 -4.78
C ALA A 91 4.03 -1.62 -4.74
N ILE A 92 3.24 -1.43 -5.80
CA ILE A 92 1.92 -2.01 -5.96
C ILE A 92 2.00 -3.14 -6.99
N VAL A 93 1.65 -4.35 -6.58
CA VAL A 93 1.51 -5.50 -7.47
C VAL A 93 0.03 -5.71 -7.76
N THR A 94 -0.38 -5.55 -9.01
CA THR A 94 -1.78 -5.55 -9.43
C THR A 94 -1.97 -6.29 -10.75
N SER A 95 -3.21 -6.53 -11.15
CA SER A 95 -3.60 -7.01 -12.49
C SER A 95 -4.24 -5.89 -13.29
N LEU A 96 -3.99 -5.84 -14.60
CA LEU A 96 -4.28 -4.70 -15.46
C LEU A 96 -5.78 -4.41 -15.71
N ASP A 97 -6.71 -5.31 -15.34
CA ASP A 97 -8.06 -5.31 -15.93
C ASP A 97 -9.23 -5.21 -14.94
N THR A 98 -9.17 -4.35 -13.90
CA THR A 98 -10.28 -4.22 -12.93
C THR A 98 -10.63 -2.78 -12.56
N MET A 99 -11.92 -2.51 -12.26
CA MET A 99 -12.37 -1.23 -11.71
C MET A 99 -11.68 -0.89 -10.38
N SER A 100 -11.43 -1.90 -9.54
CA SER A 100 -10.66 -1.75 -8.30
C SER A 100 -9.26 -1.22 -8.56
N HIS A 101 -8.57 -1.71 -9.59
CA HIS A 101 -7.25 -1.21 -9.95
C HIS A 101 -7.28 0.26 -10.37
N LEU A 102 -8.21 0.64 -11.25
CA LEU A 102 -8.38 2.03 -11.68
C LEU A 102 -8.67 2.94 -10.47
N SER A 103 -9.55 2.52 -9.56
CA SER A 103 -9.85 3.29 -8.36
C SER A 103 -8.63 3.50 -7.46
N VAL A 104 -7.72 2.52 -7.37
CA VAL A 104 -6.45 2.65 -6.64
C VAL A 104 -5.51 3.62 -7.33
N GLU A 105 -5.37 3.54 -8.65
CA GLU A 105 -4.53 4.46 -9.43
C GLU A 105 -4.99 5.91 -9.26
N GLN A 106 -6.28 6.16 -9.45
CA GLN A 106 -6.88 7.48 -9.25
C GLN A 106 -6.62 8.00 -7.84
N THR A 107 -6.81 7.16 -6.80
CA THR A 107 -6.56 7.57 -5.42
C THR A 107 -5.10 7.97 -5.19
N ILE A 108 -4.14 7.22 -5.73
CA ILE A 108 -2.71 7.54 -5.58
C ILE A 108 -2.36 8.81 -6.36
N ASP A 109 -2.97 9.01 -7.53
CA ASP A 109 -2.73 10.16 -8.40
C ASP A 109 -3.22 11.50 -7.81
N GLU A 110 -4.18 11.48 -6.89
CA GLU A 110 -4.62 12.66 -6.14
C GLU A 110 -3.53 13.22 -5.20
N ASP A 111 -2.50 12.42 -4.88
CA ASP A 111 -1.42 12.81 -3.96
C ASP A 111 -0.04 12.74 -4.61
N GLU A 112 0.45 13.87 -5.13
CA GLU A 112 1.71 13.97 -5.89
C GLU A 112 2.94 13.37 -5.18
N VAL A 113 3.03 13.51 -3.85
CA VAL A 113 4.16 12.93 -3.10
C VAL A 113 4.05 11.41 -3.06
N THR A 114 2.87 10.87 -2.72
CA THR A 114 2.63 9.42 -2.70
C THR A 114 2.81 8.84 -4.10
N LYS A 115 2.29 9.51 -5.13
CA LYS A 115 2.52 9.18 -6.54
C LYS A 115 4.00 9.10 -6.88
N SER A 116 4.80 10.08 -6.47
CA SER A 116 6.23 10.14 -6.79
C SER A 116 7.06 8.98 -6.21
N ILE A 117 6.60 8.38 -5.11
CA ILE A 117 7.27 7.25 -4.45
C ILE A 117 6.59 5.91 -4.74
N THR A 118 5.54 5.89 -5.56
CA THR A 118 4.76 4.69 -5.87
C THR A 118 5.08 4.17 -7.27
N GLN A 119 5.27 2.85 -7.40
CA GLN A 119 5.41 2.20 -8.69
C GLN A 119 4.59 0.92 -8.79
N TYR A 120 3.98 0.69 -9.96
CA TYR A 120 3.16 -0.47 -10.26
C TYR A 120 3.97 -1.56 -10.94
N PHE A 121 3.65 -2.81 -10.61
CA PHE A 121 4.34 -4.00 -11.12
C PHE A 121 3.33 -5.10 -11.41
N GLU A 122 3.58 -5.87 -12.45
CA GLU A 122 2.82 -7.09 -12.71
C GLU A 122 3.17 -8.20 -11.73
N GLY A 123 4.36 -8.20 -11.10
CA GLY A 123 4.82 -9.31 -10.26
C GLY A 123 5.74 -8.92 -9.11
N GLU A 124 5.62 -9.66 -8.01
CA GLU A 124 6.34 -9.38 -6.76
C GLU A 124 7.86 -9.39 -6.87
N LYS A 125 8.42 -10.24 -7.75
CA LYS A 125 9.87 -10.34 -7.89
C LYS A 125 10.47 -9.02 -8.38
N ALA A 126 9.83 -8.37 -9.35
CA ALA A 126 10.26 -7.07 -9.86
C ALA A 126 10.03 -5.97 -8.82
N ALA A 127 8.86 -5.96 -8.18
CA ALA A 127 8.53 -5.02 -7.11
C ALA A 127 9.55 -5.05 -5.97
N ARG A 128 9.86 -6.25 -5.44
CA ARG A 128 10.85 -6.42 -4.37
C ARG A 128 12.24 -5.96 -4.78
N ARG A 129 12.62 -6.22 -6.03
CA ARG A 129 13.92 -5.79 -6.54
C ARG A 129 14.00 -4.27 -6.53
N TRP A 130 13.02 -3.57 -7.11
CA TRP A 130 13.01 -2.11 -7.13
C TRP A 130 12.98 -1.46 -5.74
N LEU A 131 12.24 -2.06 -4.79
CA LEU A 131 12.21 -1.59 -3.41
C LEU A 131 13.57 -1.72 -2.71
N LEU A 132 14.27 -2.83 -2.94
CA LEU A 132 15.50 -3.18 -2.22
C LEU A 132 16.78 -2.80 -2.98
N GLU A 133 16.66 -2.37 -4.24
CA GLU A 133 17.74 -1.73 -4.96
C GLU A 133 18.10 -0.44 -4.24
N THR A 134 19.24 -0.47 -3.56
CA THR A 134 19.88 0.72 -3.01
C THR A 134 20.17 1.64 -4.19
N SER A 135 19.60 2.85 -4.18
CA SER A 135 20.13 3.93 -5.00
C SER A 135 21.59 4.06 -4.60
N GLN A 136 22.51 3.55 -5.43
CA GLN A 136 23.93 3.85 -5.32
C GLN A 136 24.07 5.34 -5.65
N HIS A 137 23.76 6.21 -4.69
CA HIS A 137 24.43 7.49 -4.64
C HIS A 137 25.86 7.19 -4.20
N VAL A 138 26.67 6.83 -5.19
CA VAL A 138 28.10 7.10 -5.19
C VAL A 138 28.23 8.59 -4.92
N ARG A 139 28.44 8.95 -3.65
CA ARG A 139 29.01 10.25 -3.32
C ARG A 139 30.46 10.15 -3.78
N ALA A 140 30.69 10.63 -5.00
CA ALA A 140 32.00 11.11 -5.43
C ALA A 140 32.37 12.36 -4.62
#